data_AF-A0A9X0JA79-F1
#
_entry.id   AF-A0A9X0JA79-F1
#
_cell.length_a   1.000
_cell.length_b   1.000
_cell.length_c   1.000
_cell.angle_alpha   90.00
_cell.angle_beta   90.00
_cell.angle_gamma   90.00
#
_symmetry.space_group_name_H-M   'P 1'
#
loop_
_entity.id
_entity.type
_entity.pdbx_description
1 polymer ?
#
loop_
_entity_poly.entity_id
_entity_poly.type
_entity_poly.pdbx_seq_one_letter_code
_entity_poly.pdbx_strand_id
1 'polypeptide(L)'
;MAKTFLRSGNLDTVLALGENGQPVWTSALQIRETLRLRRQTTLANCLAIPQVNERGDRLDWYAPFNGKVKSWLGASDHERRQALELLTLNQQDLQALSLRARDAENPAMRLFGALLSKTLQFPDQQYVYLVDGKPVITFWGFVDPQARSRDDALACLRDSLEDELPPLLPEPPAPAPLVVAPVIAPLIDVPPAAAEPLVEPEPEVEEPEAEVIPEPALEPAPVVPPRRAFAVRPLMLLLPVAAVVAAGVAFWLHSAPQPAAISVADIPVPVSKPPAVMVKAEKLAATLPQTAATVIAAPAPVAAPVAPPEVVAEHTEPAKADDLVMTTEDARVGSVKFINGTWRVTLRQTNLPTGKPPSLRYQIRNGKGTATITQGDNIRCKADVTAAMTSAGSMEVRSRYTATCSDKSRYRMPELVCKAGDGIASCTAQYGADQVFPLTIKRESK
;
A
#
# COMPACT_ATOMS: atom_id res chain seq x y z
N MET A 1 2.78 9.53 -27.21
CA MET A 1 3.43 9.97 -25.95
C MET A 1 3.94 8.72 -25.24
N ALA A 2 5.14 8.76 -24.64
CA ALA A 2 5.60 7.66 -23.79
C ALA A 2 4.66 7.51 -22.59
N LYS A 3 4.32 6.27 -22.23
CA LYS A 3 3.58 5.94 -21.00
C LYS A 3 4.61 5.74 -19.89
N THR A 4 4.44 6.39 -18.74
CA THR A 4 5.35 6.21 -17.59
C THR A 4 5.16 4.80 -17.00
N PHE A 5 6.18 3.96 -17.09
CA PHE A 5 6.16 2.59 -16.55
C PHE A 5 6.26 2.60 -15.01
N LEU A 6 5.53 1.71 -14.33
CA LEU A 6 5.52 1.58 -12.87
C LEU A 6 6.03 0.22 -12.40
N ARG A 7 5.43 -0.88 -12.87
CA ARG A 7 5.74 -2.25 -12.42
C ARG A 7 5.41 -3.29 -13.49
N SER A 8 6.17 -4.38 -13.53
CA SER A 8 5.81 -5.62 -14.24
C SER A 8 5.73 -6.77 -13.22
N GLY A 9 4.91 -7.79 -13.50
CA GLY A 9 4.83 -8.99 -12.66
C GLY A 9 4.07 -10.12 -13.34
N ASN A 10 4.32 -11.35 -12.86
CA ASN A 10 3.70 -12.58 -13.36
C ASN A 10 2.32 -12.78 -12.73
N LEU A 11 1.33 -13.13 -13.56
CA LEU A 11 -0.02 -13.49 -13.15
C LEU A 11 -0.07 -14.68 -12.17
N ASP A 12 0.87 -15.62 -12.25
CA ASP A 12 0.94 -16.79 -11.36
C ASP A 12 1.15 -16.45 -9.87
N THR A 13 1.59 -15.22 -9.58
CA THR A 13 1.94 -14.76 -8.22
C THR A 13 0.80 -14.04 -7.49
N VAL A 14 -0.31 -13.78 -8.17
CA VAL A 14 -1.41 -12.94 -7.67
C VAL A 14 -2.76 -13.54 -8.05
N LEU A 15 -3.75 -13.46 -7.16
CA LEU A 15 -5.09 -13.97 -7.44
C LEU A 15 -5.95 -12.87 -8.08
N ALA A 16 -6.33 -13.07 -9.35
CA ALA A 16 -7.21 -12.14 -10.06
C ALA A 16 -8.63 -12.19 -9.49
N LEU A 17 -9.16 -11.04 -9.08
CA LEU A 17 -10.59 -10.90 -8.77
C LEU A 17 -11.38 -10.74 -10.07
N GLY A 18 -12.62 -11.23 -10.07
CA GLY A 18 -13.51 -11.19 -11.22
C GLY A 18 -14.97 -11.43 -10.86
N GLU A 19 -15.83 -11.32 -11.85
CA GLU A 19 -17.26 -11.64 -11.78
C GLU A 19 -17.61 -12.59 -12.92
N ASN A 20 -18.36 -13.67 -12.67
CA ASN A 20 -18.76 -14.66 -13.67
C ASN A 20 -17.58 -15.22 -14.52
N GLY A 21 -16.40 -15.39 -13.90
CA GLY A 21 -15.18 -15.86 -14.58
C GLY A 21 -14.43 -14.80 -15.39
N GLN A 22 -14.95 -13.57 -15.51
CA GLN A 22 -14.27 -12.44 -16.15
C GLN A 22 -13.43 -11.67 -15.11
N PRO A 23 -12.09 -11.68 -15.19
CA PRO A 23 -11.27 -10.95 -14.23
C PRO A 23 -11.30 -9.44 -14.51
N VAL A 24 -11.21 -8.66 -13.44
CA VAL A 24 -11.35 -7.20 -13.43
C VAL A 24 -10.35 -6.52 -14.38
N TRP A 25 -9.11 -7.01 -14.44
CA TRP A 25 -8.05 -6.43 -15.26
C TRP A 25 -8.32 -6.54 -16.78
N THR A 26 -9.05 -7.56 -17.24
CA THR A 26 -9.43 -7.69 -18.67
C THR A 26 -10.40 -6.58 -19.08
N SER A 27 -11.24 -6.13 -18.15
CA SER A 27 -12.17 -5.00 -18.34
C SER A 27 -11.52 -3.64 -18.07
N ALA A 28 -10.20 -3.57 -17.82
CA ALA A 28 -9.58 -2.38 -17.26
C ALA A 28 -9.72 -1.11 -18.11
N LEU A 29 -9.65 -1.25 -19.45
CA LEU A 29 -9.86 -0.12 -20.37
C LEU A 29 -11.31 0.39 -20.28
N GLN A 30 -12.29 -0.52 -20.26
CA GLN A 30 -13.71 -0.17 -20.17
C GLN A 30 -14.04 0.51 -18.84
N ILE A 31 -13.49 0.00 -17.74
CA ILE A 31 -13.64 0.59 -16.39
C ILE A 31 -13.10 2.02 -16.37
N ARG A 32 -11.84 2.21 -16.79
CA ARG A 32 -11.17 3.52 -16.74
C ARG A 32 -11.81 4.55 -17.67
N GLU A 33 -12.21 4.18 -18.88
CA GLU A 33 -12.94 5.09 -19.77
C GLU A 33 -14.35 5.41 -19.27
N THR A 34 -15.08 4.44 -18.70
CA THR A 34 -16.41 4.70 -18.14
C THR A 34 -16.34 5.67 -16.95
N LEU A 35 -15.33 5.53 -16.09
CA LEU A 35 -15.05 6.49 -15.02
C LEU A 35 -14.74 7.89 -15.59
N ARG A 36 -13.86 7.98 -16.59
CA ARG A 36 -13.53 9.25 -17.26
C ARG A 36 -14.77 9.93 -17.87
N LEU A 37 -15.63 9.17 -18.54
CA LEU A 37 -16.89 9.69 -19.12
C LEU A 37 -17.90 10.14 -18.05
N ARG A 38 -17.91 9.50 -16.88
CA ARG A 38 -18.71 9.91 -15.71
C ARG A 38 -18.09 11.05 -14.90
N ARG A 39 -17.12 11.79 -15.47
CA ARG A 39 -16.35 12.88 -14.83
C ARG A 39 -15.54 12.45 -13.59
N GLN A 40 -15.34 11.15 -13.39
CA GLN A 40 -14.58 10.54 -12.29
C GLN A 40 -13.10 10.42 -12.67
N THR A 41 -12.51 11.54 -13.09
CA THR A 41 -11.15 11.60 -13.66
C THR A 41 -10.07 11.30 -12.62
N THR A 42 -10.24 11.74 -11.37
CA THR A 42 -9.30 11.45 -10.26
C THR A 42 -9.21 9.95 -9.98
N LEU A 43 -10.36 9.29 -9.86
CA LEU A 43 -10.49 7.84 -9.70
C LEU A 43 -9.99 7.07 -10.94
N ALA A 44 -10.27 7.53 -12.16
CA ALA A 44 -9.71 6.92 -13.38
C ALA A 44 -8.18 7.06 -13.49
N ASN A 45 -7.61 8.08 -12.85
CA ASN A 45 -6.18 8.37 -12.82
C ASN A 45 -5.43 7.64 -11.70
N CYS A 46 -6.09 7.24 -10.60
CA CYS A 46 -5.46 6.40 -9.59
C CYS A 46 -5.36 4.92 -10.00
N LEU A 47 -6.01 4.52 -11.10
CA LEU A 47 -5.92 3.18 -11.68
C LEU A 47 -4.85 3.14 -12.78
N ALA A 48 -3.77 2.40 -12.58
CA ALA A 48 -2.76 2.15 -13.61
C ALA A 48 -3.36 1.45 -14.85
N ILE A 49 -2.67 1.56 -15.98
CA ILE A 49 -3.05 0.91 -17.23
C ILE A 49 -2.32 -0.44 -17.33
N PRO A 50 -3.01 -1.59 -17.21
CA PRO A 50 -2.40 -2.89 -17.49
C PRO A 50 -2.19 -3.07 -18.99
N GLN A 51 -1.06 -3.65 -19.37
CA GLN A 51 -0.77 -4.14 -20.71
C GLN A 51 -0.29 -5.59 -20.57
N VAL A 52 -0.90 -6.51 -21.32
CA VAL A 52 -0.45 -7.90 -21.37
C VAL A 52 0.79 -7.98 -22.24
N ASN A 53 1.81 -8.72 -21.81
CA ASN A 53 2.98 -8.98 -22.64
C ASN A 53 2.68 -9.96 -23.80
N GLU A 54 3.57 -10.07 -24.78
CA GLU A 54 3.36 -10.93 -25.97
C GLU A 54 3.12 -12.42 -25.63
N ARG A 55 3.62 -12.88 -24.47
CA ARG A 55 3.47 -14.26 -24.00
C ARG A 55 2.18 -14.54 -23.23
N GLY A 56 1.44 -13.51 -22.82
CA GLY A 56 0.24 -13.65 -21.98
C GLY A 56 0.49 -13.98 -20.50
N ASP A 57 1.75 -14.11 -20.06
CA ASP A 57 2.11 -14.52 -18.69
C ASP A 57 2.38 -13.35 -17.72
N ARG A 58 2.47 -12.10 -18.22
CA ARG A 58 2.75 -10.92 -17.37
C ARG A 58 1.88 -9.72 -17.70
N LEU A 59 1.67 -8.89 -16.68
CA LEU A 59 1.09 -7.57 -16.81
C LEU A 59 2.14 -6.49 -16.53
N ASP A 60 2.33 -5.61 -17.50
CA ASP A 60 3.08 -4.37 -17.37
C ASP A 60 2.10 -3.23 -17.04
N TRP A 61 2.37 -2.50 -15.96
CA TRP A 61 1.50 -1.45 -15.44
C TRP A 61 2.13 -0.08 -15.66
N TYR A 62 1.35 0.82 -16.26
CA TYR A 62 1.77 2.16 -16.61
C TYR A 62 0.90 3.21 -15.91
N ALA A 63 1.50 4.32 -15.50
CA ALA A 63 0.76 5.49 -15.03
C ALA A 63 -0.07 6.10 -16.17
N PRO A 64 -1.28 6.60 -15.89
CA PRO A 64 -2.14 7.20 -16.92
C PRO A 64 -1.75 8.64 -17.31
N PHE A 65 -0.80 9.23 -16.58
CA PHE A 65 -0.18 10.52 -16.86
C PHE A 65 1.34 10.41 -16.60
N ASN A 66 2.10 11.39 -17.06
CA ASN A 66 3.55 11.43 -16.84
C ASN A 66 3.89 12.24 -15.59
N GLY A 67 5.01 11.89 -14.94
CA GLY A 67 5.51 12.58 -13.76
C GLY A 67 6.67 11.83 -13.10
N LYS A 68 7.24 12.40 -12.03
CA LYS A 68 8.26 11.75 -11.22
C LYS A 68 7.63 10.63 -10.38
N VAL A 69 8.10 9.40 -10.58
CA VAL A 69 7.64 8.22 -9.86
C VAL A 69 8.39 8.05 -8.54
N LYS A 70 7.65 7.79 -7.46
CA LYS A 70 8.11 7.23 -6.18
C LYS A 70 7.29 5.97 -5.87
N SER A 71 7.86 4.96 -5.23
CA SER A 71 7.06 3.90 -4.60
C SER A 71 6.42 4.43 -3.32
N TRP A 72 5.35 3.78 -2.84
CA TRP A 72 4.75 4.10 -1.54
C TRP A 72 5.78 4.17 -0.40
N LEU A 73 6.60 3.12 -0.27
CA LEU A 73 7.68 3.01 0.72
C LEU A 73 8.78 4.07 0.52
N GLY A 74 8.99 4.57 -0.71
CA GLY A 74 9.96 5.63 -1.01
C GLY A 74 9.40 7.06 -0.91
N ALA A 75 8.11 7.22 -0.64
CA ALA A 75 7.49 8.52 -0.40
C ALA A 75 7.63 8.95 1.07
N SER A 76 7.65 10.26 1.31
CA SER A 76 7.63 10.82 2.67
C SER A 76 6.25 10.65 3.32
N ASP A 77 6.17 10.65 4.65
CA ASP A 77 4.90 10.49 5.36
C ASP A 77 3.84 11.52 4.95
N HIS A 78 4.25 12.76 4.67
CA HIS A 78 3.35 13.82 4.21
C HIS A 78 2.73 13.43 2.87
N GLU A 79 3.55 12.99 1.91
CA GLU A 79 3.08 12.51 0.61
C GLU A 79 2.20 11.26 0.74
N ARG A 80 2.58 10.30 1.60
CA ARG A 80 1.77 9.10 1.89
C ARG A 80 0.41 9.46 2.50
N ARG A 81 0.35 10.36 3.49
CA ARG A 81 -0.93 10.81 4.11
C ARG A 81 -1.83 11.52 3.10
N GLN A 82 -1.28 12.44 2.31
CA GLN A 82 -2.03 13.13 1.24
C GLN A 82 -2.52 12.16 0.15
N ALA A 83 -1.70 11.18 -0.21
CA ALA A 83 -2.08 10.13 -1.16
C ALA A 83 -3.16 9.19 -0.58
N LEU A 84 -3.08 8.85 0.70
CA LEU A 84 -4.09 8.03 1.39
C LEU A 84 -5.45 8.72 1.42
N GLU A 85 -5.50 10.01 1.78
CA GLU A 85 -6.72 10.83 1.76
C GLU A 85 -7.41 10.78 0.39
N LEU A 86 -6.65 10.97 -0.69
CA LEU A 86 -7.18 10.89 -2.05
C LEU A 86 -7.67 9.47 -2.42
N LEU A 87 -6.97 8.42 -1.95
CA LEU A 87 -7.40 7.04 -2.16
C LEU A 87 -8.69 6.71 -1.39
N THR A 88 -8.86 7.21 -0.17
CA THR A 88 -10.09 7.04 0.61
C THR A 88 -11.29 7.72 -0.05
N LEU A 89 -11.13 8.95 -0.57
CA LEU A 89 -12.17 9.62 -1.35
C LEU A 89 -12.53 8.82 -2.62
N ASN A 90 -11.52 8.41 -3.39
CA ASN A 90 -11.70 7.56 -4.57
C ASN A 90 -12.41 6.22 -4.25
N GLN A 91 -12.15 5.62 -3.08
CA GLN A 91 -12.81 4.39 -2.63
C GLN A 91 -14.30 4.60 -2.36
N GLN A 92 -14.67 5.69 -1.69
CA GLN A 92 -16.06 6.05 -1.42
C GLN A 92 -16.83 6.34 -2.72
N ASP A 93 -16.25 7.11 -3.64
CA ASP A 93 -16.82 7.39 -4.96
C ASP A 93 -17.06 6.09 -5.76
N LEU A 94 -16.06 5.19 -5.79
CA LEU A 94 -16.17 3.90 -6.46
C LEU A 94 -17.26 3.01 -5.86
N GLN A 95 -17.36 2.94 -4.53
CA GLN A 95 -18.39 2.17 -3.84
C GLN A 95 -19.80 2.69 -4.18
N ALA A 96 -20.01 4.01 -4.15
CA ALA A 96 -21.27 4.63 -4.54
C ALA A 96 -21.61 4.41 -6.03
N LEU A 97 -20.63 4.42 -6.92
CA LEU A 97 -20.81 4.09 -8.35
C LEU A 97 -21.13 2.61 -8.56
N SER A 98 -20.48 1.72 -7.82
CA SER A 98 -20.70 0.27 -7.83
C SER A 98 -22.14 -0.06 -7.43
N LEU A 99 -22.62 0.46 -6.29
CA LEU A 99 -23.99 0.23 -5.80
C LEU A 99 -25.03 0.66 -6.85
N ARG A 100 -24.99 1.92 -7.29
CA ARG A 100 -25.90 2.44 -8.33
C ARG A 100 -25.86 1.66 -9.66
N ALA A 101 -24.73 1.05 -10.00
CA ALA A 101 -24.62 0.21 -11.20
C ALA A 101 -25.17 -1.21 -10.98
N ARG A 102 -25.06 -1.77 -9.76
CA ARG A 102 -25.61 -3.07 -9.37
C ARG A 102 -27.14 -3.07 -9.24
N ASP A 103 -27.72 -1.92 -8.90
CA ASP A 103 -29.18 -1.76 -8.76
C ASP A 103 -29.88 -1.48 -10.10
N ALA A 104 -29.13 -1.27 -11.19
CA ALA A 104 -29.68 -1.02 -12.52
C ALA A 104 -30.33 -2.29 -13.12
N GLU A 105 -31.45 -2.14 -13.82
CA GLU A 105 -32.14 -3.29 -14.44
C GLU A 105 -31.26 -4.02 -15.49
N ASN A 106 -30.50 -3.24 -16.26
CA ASN A 106 -29.63 -3.73 -17.35
C ASN A 106 -28.53 -4.68 -16.83
N PRO A 107 -28.52 -5.96 -17.25
CA PRO A 107 -27.55 -6.96 -16.80
C PRO A 107 -26.08 -6.56 -17.00
N ALA A 108 -25.75 -5.85 -18.09
CA ALA A 108 -24.39 -5.39 -18.36
C ALA A 108 -23.95 -4.29 -17.38
N MET A 109 -24.87 -3.42 -16.95
CA MET A 109 -24.61 -2.42 -15.92
C MET A 109 -24.42 -3.08 -14.55
N ARG A 110 -25.18 -4.14 -14.24
CA ARG A 110 -25.02 -4.92 -13.01
C ARG A 110 -23.67 -5.62 -12.93
N LEU A 111 -23.26 -6.28 -14.02
CA LEU A 111 -21.93 -6.88 -14.15
C LEU A 111 -20.83 -5.82 -13.98
N PHE A 112 -20.99 -4.66 -14.63
CA PHE A 112 -20.06 -3.54 -14.48
C PHE A 112 -19.96 -3.07 -13.02
N GLY A 113 -21.09 -2.90 -12.33
CA GLY A 113 -21.10 -2.55 -10.90
C GLY A 113 -20.43 -3.61 -10.01
N ALA A 114 -20.64 -4.89 -10.30
CA ALA A 114 -19.96 -5.99 -9.59
C ALA A 114 -18.43 -5.98 -9.82
N LEU A 115 -17.96 -5.66 -11.03
CA LEU A 115 -16.53 -5.46 -11.30
C LEU A 115 -15.97 -4.18 -10.63
N LEU A 116 -16.74 -3.09 -10.57
CA LEU A 116 -16.34 -1.88 -9.84
C LEU A 116 -16.12 -2.16 -8.35
N SER A 117 -16.96 -2.97 -7.70
CA SER A 117 -16.79 -3.31 -6.28
C SER A 117 -15.44 -3.99 -5.95
N LYS A 118 -14.80 -4.60 -6.96
CA LYS A 118 -13.51 -5.31 -6.88
C LYS A 118 -12.34 -4.49 -7.44
N THR A 119 -12.58 -3.28 -7.97
CA THR A 119 -11.60 -2.52 -8.76
C THR A 119 -10.48 -1.89 -7.92
N LEU A 120 -10.72 -1.45 -6.68
CA LEU A 120 -9.67 -0.89 -5.80
C LEU A 120 -9.02 -1.91 -4.85
N GLN A 121 -9.22 -3.21 -5.09
CA GLN A 121 -8.49 -4.27 -4.39
C GLN A 121 -7.10 -4.44 -5.02
N PHE A 122 -6.05 -4.51 -4.21
CA PHE A 122 -4.67 -4.79 -4.62
C PHE A 122 -3.99 -5.62 -3.53
N PRO A 123 -2.87 -6.33 -3.82
CA PRO A 123 -2.33 -7.29 -2.85
C PRO A 123 -1.73 -6.66 -1.58
N ASP A 124 -0.95 -5.57 -1.71
CA ASP A 124 -0.17 -4.98 -0.61
C ASP A 124 0.35 -3.56 -0.94
N GLN A 125 0.85 -2.81 0.05
CA GLN A 125 1.41 -1.46 -0.06
C GLN A 125 2.47 -1.27 -1.16
N GLN A 126 3.28 -2.30 -1.45
CA GLN A 126 4.32 -2.28 -2.48
C GLN A 126 3.79 -2.09 -3.93
N TYR A 127 2.47 -2.22 -4.11
CA TYR A 127 1.79 -2.07 -5.40
C TYR A 127 1.29 -0.63 -5.65
N VAL A 128 1.46 0.28 -4.69
CA VAL A 128 1.06 1.69 -4.80
C VAL A 128 2.28 2.57 -5.09
N TYR A 129 2.12 3.50 -6.03
CA TYR A 129 3.14 4.45 -6.47
C TYR A 129 2.59 5.87 -6.40
N LEU A 130 3.45 6.86 -6.20
CA LEU A 130 3.11 8.27 -6.30
C LEU A 130 3.77 8.84 -7.56
N VAL A 131 2.98 9.43 -8.45
CA VAL A 131 3.43 10.07 -9.69
C VAL A 131 3.10 11.56 -9.56
N ASP A 132 4.12 12.41 -9.45
CA ASP A 132 3.97 13.84 -9.08
C ASP A 132 3.02 14.04 -7.87
N GLY A 133 3.24 13.25 -6.81
CA GLY A 133 2.45 13.28 -5.57
C GLY A 133 1.07 12.61 -5.64
N LYS A 134 0.59 12.21 -6.82
CA LYS A 134 -0.72 11.56 -6.99
C LYS A 134 -0.60 10.03 -6.90
N PRO A 135 -1.41 9.35 -6.08
CA PRO A 135 -1.41 7.90 -5.98
C PRO A 135 -1.86 7.23 -7.29
N VAL A 136 -1.13 6.19 -7.69
CA VAL A 136 -1.48 5.27 -8.78
C VAL A 136 -1.25 3.84 -8.29
N ILE A 137 -2.30 3.04 -8.30
CA ILE A 137 -2.30 1.64 -7.88
C ILE A 137 -1.98 0.75 -9.10
N THR A 138 -1.04 -0.18 -8.93
CA THR A 138 -0.75 -1.28 -9.86
C THR A 138 -1.36 -2.59 -9.33
N PHE A 139 -1.59 -3.59 -10.18
CA PHE A 139 -2.26 -4.85 -9.78
C PHE A 139 -3.60 -4.64 -9.06
N TRP A 140 -4.33 -3.61 -9.49
CA TRP A 140 -5.69 -3.39 -9.02
C TRP A 140 -6.63 -4.43 -9.66
N GLY A 141 -7.63 -4.88 -8.91
CA GLY A 141 -8.40 -6.07 -9.24
C GLY A 141 -7.69 -7.40 -8.93
N PHE A 142 -6.63 -7.39 -8.11
CA PHE A 142 -5.94 -8.59 -7.62
C PHE A 142 -5.82 -8.60 -6.09
N VAL A 143 -5.63 -9.78 -5.52
CA VAL A 143 -5.32 -9.97 -4.10
C VAL A 143 -4.16 -10.95 -3.93
N ASP A 144 -3.55 -10.98 -2.75
CA ASP A 144 -2.58 -12.01 -2.42
C ASP A 144 -3.28 -13.39 -2.34
N PRO A 145 -2.73 -14.46 -2.96
CA PRO A 145 -3.36 -15.79 -2.96
C PRO A 145 -3.57 -16.39 -1.56
N GLN A 146 -2.74 -16.05 -0.58
CA GLN A 146 -2.83 -16.52 0.81
C GLN A 146 -3.78 -15.67 1.65
N ALA A 147 -3.79 -14.35 1.45
CA ALA A 147 -4.52 -13.43 2.33
C ALA A 147 -6.05 -13.42 2.13
N ARG A 148 -6.55 -13.94 0.98
CA ARG A 148 -7.93 -13.74 0.47
C ARG A 148 -8.27 -12.24 0.30
N SER A 149 -9.47 -11.94 -0.18
CA SER A 149 -9.91 -10.55 -0.38
C SER A 149 -10.15 -9.86 0.97
N ARG A 150 -9.50 -8.72 1.18
CA ARG A 150 -9.70 -7.85 2.36
C ARG A 150 -11.02 -7.09 2.23
N ASP A 151 -11.76 -6.96 3.32
CA ASP A 151 -12.89 -6.02 3.39
C ASP A 151 -12.43 -4.57 3.22
N ASP A 152 -11.23 -4.27 3.74
CA ASP A 152 -10.56 -2.98 3.65
C ASP A 152 -9.20 -3.10 2.94
N ALA A 153 -9.18 -2.69 1.66
CA ALA A 153 -7.98 -2.70 0.82
C ALA A 153 -6.94 -1.64 1.23
N LEU A 154 -7.39 -0.47 1.72
CA LEU A 154 -6.49 0.63 2.08
C LEU A 154 -5.87 0.49 3.47
N ALA A 155 -6.32 -0.48 4.28
CA ALA A 155 -5.77 -0.68 5.62
C ALA A 155 -4.25 -0.95 5.60
N CYS A 156 -3.70 -1.71 4.64
CA CYS A 156 -2.23 -1.89 4.54
C CYS A 156 -1.45 -0.57 4.41
N LEU A 157 -2.05 0.46 3.81
CA LEU A 157 -1.44 1.78 3.66
C LEU A 157 -1.51 2.60 4.96
N ARG A 158 -2.56 2.37 5.77
CA ARG A 158 -2.69 2.91 7.13
C ARG A 158 -1.71 2.23 8.07
N ASP A 159 -1.74 0.90 8.12
CA ASP A 159 -0.82 0.06 8.89
C ASP A 159 0.65 0.52 8.66
N SER A 160 1.04 0.82 7.41
CA SER A 160 2.36 1.35 7.06
C SER A 160 2.74 2.73 7.60
N LEU A 161 1.75 3.58 7.89
CA LEU A 161 1.91 4.89 8.51
C LEU A 161 1.87 4.80 10.04
N GLU A 162 1.16 3.82 10.57
CA GLU A 162 1.13 3.51 11.99
C GLU A 162 2.39 2.74 12.47
N ASP A 163 2.96 1.83 11.68
CA ASP A 163 4.18 1.07 12.03
C ASP A 163 5.46 1.95 12.11
N GLU A 164 5.50 3.08 11.41
CA GLU A 164 6.56 4.09 11.58
C GLU A 164 6.38 4.92 12.88
N LEU A 165 5.17 4.94 13.44
CA LEU A 165 4.89 5.47 14.77
C LEU A 165 5.18 4.40 15.84
N PRO A 166 5.69 4.77 17.02
CA PRO A 166 5.73 3.82 18.13
C PRO A 166 4.30 3.57 18.62
N PRO A 167 4.01 2.40 19.20
CA PRO A 167 2.88 2.29 20.12
C PRO A 167 2.99 3.40 21.16
N LEU A 168 1.94 4.20 21.30
CA LEU A 168 1.89 5.28 22.29
C LEU A 168 2.10 4.65 23.67
N LEU A 169 3.06 5.19 24.43
CA LEU A 169 3.16 4.88 25.86
C LEU A 169 1.80 5.18 26.50
N PRO A 170 1.31 4.31 27.41
CA PRO A 170 0.00 4.52 28.04
C PRO A 170 -0.03 5.90 28.67
N GLU A 171 -1.05 6.68 28.29
CA GLU A 171 -1.25 8.02 28.80
C GLU A 171 -1.38 7.95 30.33
N PRO A 172 -0.59 8.72 31.11
CA PRO A 172 -0.72 8.69 32.56
C PRO A 172 -2.15 9.08 32.91
N PRO A 173 -2.81 8.39 33.87
CA PRO A 173 -4.22 8.60 34.15
C PRO A 173 -4.46 10.08 34.45
N ALA A 174 -5.41 10.67 33.72
CA ALA A 174 -5.76 12.08 33.87
C ALA A 174 -6.03 12.39 35.35
N PRO A 175 -5.53 13.52 35.89
CA PRO A 175 -5.80 13.89 37.27
C PRO A 175 -7.31 14.00 37.45
N ALA A 176 -7.83 13.29 38.45
CA ALA A 176 -9.26 13.27 38.75
C ALA A 176 -9.80 14.71 38.91
N PRO A 177 -11.02 15.00 38.43
CA PRO A 177 -11.56 16.36 38.50
C PRO A 177 -11.65 16.80 39.96
N LEU A 178 -11.01 17.92 40.28
CA LEU A 178 -11.20 18.59 41.56
C LEU A 178 -12.66 19.03 41.65
N VAL A 179 -13.39 18.43 42.59
CA VAL A 179 -14.79 18.79 42.87
C VAL A 179 -14.82 20.18 43.48
N VAL A 180 -15.07 21.20 42.65
CA VAL A 180 -15.37 22.55 43.13
C VAL A 180 -16.84 22.59 43.55
N ALA A 181 -17.10 22.32 44.82
CA ALA A 181 -18.42 22.56 45.41
C ALA A 181 -18.65 24.09 45.56
N PRO A 182 -19.83 24.62 45.19
CA PRO A 182 -20.10 26.04 45.27
C PRO A 182 -20.47 26.45 46.70
N VAL A 183 -19.82 27.49 47.23
CA VAL A 183 -20.21 28.13 48.50
C VAL A 183 -20.48 29.62 48.27
N ILE A 184 -21.75 29.88 47.96
CA ILE A 184 -22.60 30.96 48.47
C ILE A 184 -21.89 32.25 48.94
N ALA A 185 -22.08 33.33 48.20
CA ALA A 185 -21.98 34.70 48.70
C ALA A 185 -23.40 35.24 49.03
N PRO A 186 -23.60 36.07 50.08
CA PRO A 186 -24.93 36.44 50.56
C PRO A 186 -25.58 37.58 49.77
N LEU A 187 -26.90 37.70 49.94
CA LEU A 187 -27.74 38.74 49.34
C LEU A 187 -27.33 40.16 49.78
N ILE A 188 -27.41 41.10 48.84
CA ILE A 188 -27.70 42.50 49.10
C ILE A 188 -28.88 42.88 48.20
N ASP A 189 -30.01 43.23 48.83
CA ASP A 189 -31.18 43.84 48.19
C ASP A 189 -30.85 45.24 47.63
N VAL A 190 -31.46 45.60 46.49
CA VAL A 190 -32.43 46.71 46.36
C VAL A 190 -33.03 46.70 44.93
N PRO A 191 -34.37 46.65 44.77
CA PRO A 191 -35.09 46.77 43.49
C PRO A 191 -35.66 48.20 43.29
N PRO A 192 -36.59 48.48 42.36
CA PRO A 192 -36.67 48.12 40.93
C PRO A 192 -36.98 49.35 40.02
N ALA A 193 -36.74 49.23 38.71
CA ALA A 193 -37.51 49.92 37.64
C ALA A 193 -37.05 49.36 36.28
N ALA A 194 -37.85 49.18 35.23
CA ALA A 194 -39.30 49.13 34.99
C ALA A 194 -39.43 48.90 33.46
N ALA A 195 -40.59 48.44 32.99
CA ALA A 195 -41.00 48.39 31.58
C ALA A 195 -40.27 47.43 30.60
N GLU A 196 -40.74 46.18 30.56
CA GLU A 196 -41.24 45.62 29.30
C GLU A 196 -42.59 46.29 28.91
N PRO A 197 -43.20 46.07 27.74
CA PRO A 197 -42.72 45.38 26.53
C PRO A 197 -42.81 46.27 25.26
N LEU A 198 -42.48 45.74 24.08
CA LEU A 198 -43.49 45.61 23.03
C LEU A 198 -43.09 44.54 22.00
N VAL A 199 -44.06 43.69 21.66
CA VAL A 199 -44.00 42.78 20.51
C VAL A 199 -44.58 43.52 19.32
N GLU A 200 -43.96 43.41 18.16
CA GLU A 200 -44.61 43.71 16.88
C GLU A 200 -44.19 42.63 15.85
N PRO A 201 -45.14 41.84 15.32
CA PRO A 201 -44.86 40.84 14.30
C PRO A 201 -44.93 41.45 12.89
N GLU A 202 -44.07 40.93 12.02
CA GLU A 202 -44.26 40.65 10.58
C GLU A 202 -45.19 41.57 9.75
N PRO A 203 -44.69 42.02 8.59
CA PRO A 203 -45.47 41.74 7.38
C PRO A 203 -44.71 40.92 6.33
N GLU A 204 -45.52 40.06 5.73
CA GLU A 204 -45.35 39.29 4.50
C GLU A 204 -45.12 40.20 3.26
N VAL A 205 -44.90 39.58 2.09
CA VAL A 205 -44.69 40.21 0.75
C VAL A 205 -43.23 40.73 0.58
N GLU A 206 -42.47 40.38 -0.47
CA GLU A 206 -42.82 40.12 -1.88
C GLU A 206 -41.85 39.09 -2.52
N GLU A 207 -42.34 38.31 -3.49
CA GLU A 207 -41.56 37.39 -4.33
C GLU A 207 -41.20 38.07 -5.67
N PRO A 208 -39.93 38.42 -5.96
CA PRO A 208 -39.53 38.89 -7.27
C PRO A 208 -39.10 37.71 -8.15
N GLU A 209 -40.09 37.21 -8.89
CA GLU A 209 -40.04 36.92 -10.33
C GLU A 209 -38.74 36.38 -10.94
N ALA A 210 -38.84 35.18 -11.52
CA ALA A 210 -37.75 34.49 -12.19
C ALA A 210 -37.16 35.29 -13.36
N GLU A 211 -35.87 35.64 -13.27
CA GLU A 211 -35.14 36.27 -14.36
C GLU A 211 -34.96 35.28 -15.52
N VAL A 212 -35.75 35.48 -16.57
CA VAL A 212 -35.80 34.62 -17.77
C VAL A 212 -34.47 34.74 -18.53
N ILE A 213 -33.59 33.76 -18.35
CA ILE A 213 -32.43 33.56 -19.23
C ILE A 213 -32.96 33.04 -20.58
N PRO A 214 -32.79 33.77 -21.69
CA PRO A 214 -33.28 33.32 -22.99
C PRO A 214 -32.53 32.06 -23.46
N GLU A 215 -33.31 31.04 -23.78
CA GLU A 215 -32.86 29.78 -24.36
C GLU A 215 -32.12 30.03 -25.70
N PRO A 216 -30.86 29.60 -25.87
CA PRO A 216 -30.15 29.75 -27.13
C PRO A 216 -30.81 28.88 -28.20
N ALA A 217 -31.25 29.52 -29.28
CA ALA A 217 -32.10 28.92 -30.31
C ALA A 217 -31.53 27.63 -30.90
N LEU A 218 -32.39 26.62 -31.00
CA LEU A 218 -32.14 25.36 -31.72
C LEU A 218 -31.88 25.63 -33.20
N GLU A 219 -30.65 25.46 -33.66
CA GLU A 219 -30.35 25.32 -35.09
C GLU A 219 -31.00 24.03 -35.64
N PRO A 220 -31.72 24.08 -36.76
CA PRO A 220 -32.43 22.92 -37.29
C PRO A 220 -31.47 21.86 -37.84
N ALA A 221 -31.59 20.63 -37.34
CA ALA A 221 -30.79 19.50 -37.79
C ALA A 221 -31.02 19.16 -39.28
N PRO A 222 -29.98 18.69 -40.01
CA PRO A 222 -30.09 18.35 -41.43
C PRO A 222 -31.02 17.15 -41.66
N VAL A 223 -31.92 17.29 -42.64
CA VAL A 223 -32.94 16.30 -43.00
C VAL A 223 -32.30 15.03 -43.58
N VAL A 224 -32.49 13.89 -42.92
CA VAL A 224 -32.08 12.56 -43.41
C VAL A 224 -33.27 11.89 -44.12
N PRO A 225 -33.14 11.41 -45.39
CA PRO A 225 -34.23 10.78 -46.11
C PRO A 225 -34.58 9.38 -45.57
N PRO A 226 -35.84 8.93 -45.69
CA PRO A 226 -36.31 7.69 -45.06
C PRO A 226 -35.72 6.44 -45.73
N ARG A 227 -35.13 5.55 -44.92
CA ARG A 227 -34.73 4.21 -45.36
C ARG A 227 -35.96 3.31 -45.49
N ARG A 228 -36.16 2.75 -46.69
CA ARG A 228 -37.25 1.83 -47.02
C ARG A 228 -37.16 0.55 -46.17
N ALA A 229 -38.26 0.17 -45.51
CA ALA A 229 -38.41 -1.15 -44.92
C ALA A 229 -38.63 -2.19 -46.03
N PHE A 230 -37.76 -3.21 -46.12
CA PHE A 230 -37.98 -4.36 -46.98
C PHE A 230 -38.66 -5.48 -46.18
N ALA A 231 -39.99 -5.49 -46.20
CA ALA A 231 -40.79 -6.61 -45.70
C ALA A 231 -41.16 -7.53 -46.86
N VAL A 232 -40.63 -8.76 -46.87
CA VAL A 232 -41.11 -9.84 -47.74
C VAL A 232 -41.42 -11.05 -46.85
N ARG A 233 -42.71 -11.21 -46.55
CA ARG A 233 -43.31 -12.47 -46.08
C ARG A 233 -43.61 -13.36 -47.32
N PRO A 234 -44.27 -14.52 -47.17
CA PRO A 234 -43.75 -15.76 -46.60
C PRO A 234 -43.88 -16.91 -47.64
N LEU A 235 -43.42 -18.12 -47.31
CA LEU A 235 -43.94 -19.31 -47.97
C LEU A 235 -44.14 -20.45 -46.96
N MET A 236 -45.40 -20.81 -46.74
CA MET A 236 -45.84 -21.95 -45.94
C MET A 236 -47.04 -22.56 -46.67
N LEU A 237 -47.21 -23.91 -46.57
CA LEU A 237 -48.23 -24.84 -47.14
C LEU A 237 -47.45 -26.08 -47.64
N LEU A 238 -47.69 -27.36 -47.30
CA LEU A 238 -48.70 -28.11 -46.51
C LEU A 238 -48.01 -29.39 -45.94
N LEU A 239 -48.15 -29.78 -44.65
CA LEU A 239 -49.04 -30.83 -44.06
C LEU A 239 -48.90 -32.28 -44.60
N PRO A 240 -49.27 -33.36 -43.86
CA PRO A 240 -49.29 -33.58 -42.39
C PRO A 240 -48.78 -35.00 -41.96
N VAL A 241 -48.80 -35.32 -40.65
CA VAL A 241 -49.40 -36.53 -39.99
C VAL A 241 -49.00 -36.53 -38.50
N ALA A 242 -49.88 -37.00 -37.62
CA ALA A 242 -49.74 -36.90 -36.17
C ALA A 242 -49.63 -38.27 -35.45
N ALA A 243 -49.02 -38.22 -34.26
CA ALA A 243 -49.15 -39.14 -33.12
C ALA A 243 -48.72 -40.62 -33.28
N VAL A 244 -47.73 -41.04 -32.47
CA VAL A 244 -47.80 -42.30 -31.69
C VAL A 244 -46.74 -42.30 -30.56
N VAL A 245 -47.22 -42.62 -29.34
CA VAL A 245 -46.50 -43.15 -28.16
C VAL A 245 -45.45 -42.27 -27.43
N ALA A 246 -45.85 -41.85 -26.22
CA ALA A 246 -44.93 -41.55 -25.13
C ALA A 246 -44.41 -42.86 -24.49
N ALA A 247 -43.12 -43.16 -24.64
CA ALA A 247 -42.38 -44.17 -23.85
C ALA A 247 -40.85 -44.09 -24.12
N GLY A 248 -40.22 -42.95 -23.83
CA GLY A 248 -38.81 -42.69 -24.22
C GLY A 248 -37.83 -42.34 -23.10
N VAL A 249 -38.30 -42.13 -21.86
CA VAL A 249 -37.49 -41.56 -20.76
C VAL A 249 -37.53 -42.46 -19.52
N ALA A 250 -37.20 -43.74 -19.69
CA ALA A 250 -37.12 -44.71 -18.58
C ALA A 250 -36.13 -45.88 -18.78
N PHE A 251 -35.59 -46.11 -19.99
CA PHE A 251 -34.86 -47.34 -20.30
C PHE A 251 -33.31 -47.21 -20.33
N TRP A 252 -32.75 -46.01 -20.32
CA TRP A 252 -31.30 -45.78 -20.46
C TRP A 252 -30.53 -45.61 -19.14
N LEU A 253 -31.05 -46.18 -18.03
CA LEU A 253 -30.41 -46.08 -16.70
C LEU A 253 -30.30 -47.40 -15.90
N HIS A 254 -30.62 -48.57 -16.49
CA HIS A 254 -30.79 -49.80 -15.70
C HIS A 254 -30.13 -51.09 -16.25
N SER A 255 -29.28 -51.02 -17.28
CA SER A 255 -28.78 -52.23 -17.97
C SER A 255 -27.25 -52.26 -18.19
N ALA A 256 -26.47 -52.51 -17.14
CA ALA A 256 -25.09 -52.99 -17.24
C ALA A 256 -24.70 -53.83 -16.00
N PRO A 257 -24.75 -55.18 -16.08
CA PRO A 257 -24.37 -56.06 -14.96
C PRO A 257 -22.87 -56.40 -14.94
N GLN A 258 -22.30 -56.50 -13.74
CA GLN A 258 -21.00 -57.14 -13.50
C GLN A 258 -21.15 -58.67 -13.31
N PRO A 259 -20.14 -59.45 -13.69
CA PRO A 259 -19.83 -60.72 -13.00
C PRO A 259 -18.36 -60.83 -12.53
N ALA A 260 -18.11 -61.79 -11.64
CA ALA A 260 -16.90 -61.91 -10.82
C ALA A 260 -15.78 -62.83 -11.38
N ALA A 261 -14.68 -62.97 -10.62
CA ALA A 261 -13.39 -63.53 -11.04
C ALA A 261 -13.15 -65.03 -10.70
N ILE A 262 -12.22 -65.66 -11.42
CA ILE A 262 -11.53 -66.94 -11.09
C ILE A 262 -10.03 -66.83 -11.49
N SER A 263 -9.15 -67.68 -10.93
CA SER A 263 -7.71 -67.42 -10.72
C SER A 263 -6.72 -68.39 -11.42
N VAL A 264 -5.56 -67.85 -11.85
CA VAL A 264 -4.18 -68.42 -11.97
C VAL A 264 -3.90 -69.68 -12.83
N ALA A 265 -3.05 -69.53 -13.88
CA ALA A 265 -1.69 -70.13 -13.98
C ALA A 265 -1.00 -69.89 -15.36
N ASP A 266 0.23 -69.38 -15.32
CA ASP A 266 1.33 -69.29 -16.32
C ASP A 266 1.43 -70.40 -17.40
N ILE A 267 2.04 -70.26 -18.59
CA ILE A 267 3.01 -69.30 -19.23
C ILE A 267 2.86 -69.40 -20.80
N PRO A 268 3.55 -68.64 -21.71
CA PRO A 268 4.45 -67.47 -21.62
C PRO A 268 4.09 -66.31 -22.63
N VAL A 269 5.07 -65.64 -23.28
CA VAL A 269 4.95 -64.54 -24.28
C VAL A 269 5.81 -64.83 -25.54
N PRO A 270 5.49 -64.29 -26.75
CA PRO A 270 6.21 -63.08 -27.19
C PRO A 270 5.41 -62.04 -28.02
N VAL A 271 5.99 -60.83 -28.00
CA VAL A 271 5.58 -59.52 -28.54
C VAL A 271 5.15 -59.47 -30.02
N SER A 272 4.18 -58.60 -30.35
CA SER A 272 3.90 -58.09 -31.71
C SER A 272 3.85 -56.54 -31.76
N LYS A 273 4.10 -55.95 -32.94
CA LYS A 273 4.53 -54.54 -33.14
C LYS A 273 3.37 -53.55 -33.37
N PRO A 274 3.46 -52.28 -32.88
CA PRO A 274 2.63 -51.14 -33.33
C PRO A 274 3.30 -50.27 -34.44
N PRO A 275 2.55 -49.36 -35.11
CA PRO A 275 2.97 -48.78 -36.41
C PRO A 275 3.63 -47.37 -36.42
N ALA A 276 4.74 -47.30 -37.16
CA ALA A 276 5.05 -46.38 -38.27
C ALA A 276 5.04 -44.83 -38.16
N VAL A 277 4.54 -44.15 -37.11
CA VAL A 277 4.60 -42.65 -37.05
C VAL A 277 5.64 -42.11 -36.05
N MET A 278 6.00 -42.87 -35.00
CA MET A 278 7.01 -42.45 -34.03
C MET A 278 8.48 -42.61 -34.52
N VAL A 279 8.69 -43.36 -35.61
CA VAL A 279 10.03 -43.77 -36.08
C VAL A 279 10.87 -42.62 -36.68
N LYS A 280 10.25 -41.47 -37.02
CA LYS A 280 10.97 -40.33 -37.64
C LYS A 280 11.59 -39.35 -36.62
N ALA A 281 11.15 -39.36 -35.36
CA ALA A 281 11.73 -38.51 -34.31
C ALA A 281 13.02 -39.09 -33.72
N GLU A 282 13.11 -40.41 -33.58
CA GLU A 282 14.26 -41.09 -32.97
C GLU A 282 15.54 -41.04 -33.83
N LYS A 283 15.40 -40.90 -35.16
CA LYS A 283 16.55 -40.98 -36.08
C LYS A 283 17.34 -39.68 -36.25
N LEU A 284 16.92 -38.56 -35.63
CA LEU A 284 17.71 -37.30 -35.62
C LEU A 284 18.49 -37.06 -34.32
N ALA A 285 18.21 -37.81 -33.25
CA ALA A 285 18.97 -37.74 -32.00
C ALA A 285 20.37 -38.41 -32.11
N ALA A 286 20.58 -39.21 -33.15
CA ALA A 286 21.79 -40.02 -33.37
C ALA A 286 22.88 -39.32 -34.21
N THR A 287 22.96 -37.99 -34.22
CA THR A 287 23.95 -37.23 -35.02
C THR A 287 24.53 -36.01 -34.28
N LEU A 288 24.51 -36.02 -32.95
CA LEU A 288 25.21 -35.04 -32.11
C LEU A 288 26.17 -35.77 -31.16
N PRO A 289 27.47 -35.42 -31.13
CA PRO A 289 28.44 -36.09 -30.28
C PRO A 289 28.28 -35.62 -28.82
N GLN A 290 27.57 -36.40 -28.00
CA GLN A 290 27.54 -36.20 -26.56
C GLN A 290 28.70 -36.97 -25.91
N THR A 291 29.84 -36.30 -25.74
CA THR A 291 30.96 -36.84 -24.97
C THR A 291 30.60 -36.81 -23.48
N ALA A 292 30.50 -37.98 -22.86
CA ALA A 292 30.23 -38.06 -21.43
C ALA A 292 31.40 -37.49 -20.62
N ALA A 293 31.14 -36.46 -19.80
CA ALA A 293 32.15 -35.90 -18.92
C ALA A 293 32.45 -36.86 -17.76
N THR A 294 33.72 -37.27 -17.64
CA THR A 294 34.19 -38.15 -16.56
C THR A 294 34.14 -37.44 -15.22
N VAL A 295 33.42 -38.02 -14.25
CA VAL A 295 33.43 -37.55 -12.86
C VAL A 295 34.77 -37.91 -12.21
N ILE A 296 35.58 -36.90 -11.90
CA ILE A 296 36.76 -37.03 -11.06
C ILE A 296 36.33 -36.86 -9.60
N ALA A 297 36.58 -37.86 -8.76
CA ALA A 297 36.33 -37.78 -7.33
C ALA A 297 37.31 -36.81 -6.65
N ALA A 298 36.80 -35.88 -5.86
CA ALA A 298 37.60 -34.96 -5.06
C ALA A 298 37.92 -35.57 -3.68
N PRO A 299 39.17 -35.48 -3.19
CA PRO A 299 39.52 -35.92 -1.84
C PRO A 299 39.22 -34.85 -0.78
N ALA A 300 38.77 -35.27 0.40
CA ALA A 300 38.83 -34.45 1.62
C ALA A 300 40.24 -34.55 2.23
N PRO A 301 40.74 -33.53 2.98
CA PRO A 301 40.44 -33.52 4.42
C PRO A 301 40.40 -32.15 5.16
N VAL A 302 39.56 -32.11 6.21
CA VAL A 302 39.81 -31.55 7.57
C VAL A 302 39.85 -30.02 7.85
N ALA A 303 38.95 -29.63 8.77
CA ALA A 303 38.96 -28.56 9.80
C ALA A 303 39.17 -27.07 9.44
N ALA A 304 38.10 -26.28 9.62
CA ALA A 304 37.91 -25.39 10.79
C ALA A 304 36.46 -24.85 10.84
N PRO A 305 35.87 -24.56 12.01
CA PRO A 305 34.53 -23.97 12.10
C PRO A 305 34.59 -22.46 11.80
N VAL A 306 33.85 -22.02 10.77
CA VAL A 306 33.69 -20.60 10.44
C VAL A 306 32.67 -19.98 11.41
N ALA A 307 33.07 -18.92 12.11
CA ALA A 307 32.22 -18.19 13.03
C ALA A 307 31.07 -17.44 12.30
N PRO A 308 29.95 -17.12 12.99
CA PRO A 308 28.95 -16.20 12.46
C PRO A 308 29.54 -14.82 12.16
N PRO A 309 28.97 -14.04 11.23
CA PRO A 309 29.47 -12.69 10.94
C PRO A 309 29.24 -11.76 12.13
N GLU A 310 30.33 -11.47 12.85
CA GLU A 310 30.36 -10.43 13.87
C GLU A 310 30.06 -9.06 13.25
N VAL A 311 29.01 -8.41 13.76
CA VAL A 311 28.81 -6.96 13.57
C VAL A 311 29.72 -6.22 14.55
N VAL A 312 31.03 -6.31 14.32
CA VAL A 312 32.07 -5.60 15.08
C VAL A 312 32.91 -4.78 14.12
N ALA A 313 32.37 -3.61 13.76
CA ALA A 313 33.19 -2.49 13.30
C ALA A 313 33.76 -1.79 14.55
N GLU A 314 34.79 -2.40 15.13
CA GLU A 314 35.55 -1.84 16.25
C GLU A 314 36.16 -0.48 15.86
N HIS A 315 36.06 0.51 16.74
CA HIS A 315 36.56 1.86 16.48
C HIS A 315 38.06 1.96 16.82
N THR A 316 38.93 1.49 15.93
CA THR A 316 40.40 1.61 16.07
C THR A 316 40.96 2.94 15.52
N GLU A 317 40.25 4.05 15.70
CA GLU A 317 40.79 5.41 15.45
C GLU A 317 40.89 6.17 16.78
N PRO A 318 42.02 6.83 17.09
CA PRO A 318 42.15 7.64 18.29
C PRO A 318 41.16 8.82 18.24
N ALA A 319 40.38 8.98 19.32
CA ALA A 319 39.34 10.01 19.40
C ALA A 319 39.91 11.42 19.18
N LYS A 320 39.29 12.19 18.29
CA LYS A 320 39.65 13.60 18.06
C LYS A 320 38.95 14.45 19.13
N ALA A 321 39.45 15.65 19.39
CA ALA A 321 38.94 16.52 20.46
C ALA A 321 37.44 16.86 20.36
N ASP A 322 36.85 16.76 19.15
CA ASP A 322 35.43 16.99 18.90
C ASP A 322 34.56 15.72 18.94
N ASP A 323 35.14 14.51 19.01
CA ASP A 323 34.34 13.28 19.03
C ASP A 323 33.72 13.04 20.43
N LEU A 324 32.53 12.43 20.49
CA LEU A 324 31.91 12.09 21.77
C LEU A 324 32.66 10.93 22.43
N VAL A 325 33.38 11.23 23.51
CA VAL A 325 34.02 10.24 24.40
C VAL A 325 33.08 9.98 25.58
N MET A 326 32.81 8.69 25.87
CA MET A 326 32.11 8.27 27.08
C MET A 326 33.00 7.28 27.84
N THR A 327 33.43 7.64 29.03
CA THR A 327 34.34 6.81 29.83
C THR A 327 33.58 5.71 30.58
N THR A 328 34.28 4.64 30.94
CA THR A 328 33.72 3.57 31.80
C THR A 328 33.39 4.08 33.20
N GLU A 329 34.07 5.11 33.69
CA GLU A 329 33.74 5.76 34.97
C GLU A 329 32.47 6.60 34.86
N ASP A 330 32.26 7.36 33.79
CA ASP A 330 30.99 8.08 33.55
C ASP A 330 29.79 7.13 33.54
N ALA A 331 29.93 5.97 32.90
CA ALA A 331 28.92 4.91 32.91
C ALA A 331 28.70 4.34 34.33
N ARG A 332 29.77 4.09 35.09
CA ARG A 332 29.72 3.59 36.48
C ARG A 332 29.02 4.56 37.43
N VAL A 333 29.29 5.87 37.34
CA VAL A 333 28.71 6.90 38.23
C VAL A 333 27.38 7.48 37.72
N GLY A 334 26.86 7.00 36.58
CA GLY A 334 25.63 7.53 35.98
C GLY A 334 25.74 8.97 35.46
N SER A 335 26.97 9.44 35.15
CA SER A 335 27.25 10.80 34.72
C SER A 335 26.79 11.02 33.28
N VAL A 336 25.98 12.06 33.04
CA VAL A 336 25.66 12.58 31.69
C VAL A 336 26.35 13.92 31.41
N LYS A 337 27.42 14.24 32.14
CA LYS A 337 28.13 15.54 31.99
C LYS A 337 28.95 15.61 30.70
N PHE A 338 29.45 14.48 30.20
CA PHE A 338 30.28 14.42 28.99
C PHE A 338 29.52 14.89 27.72
N ILE A 339 28.20 14.67 27.64
CA ILE A 339 27.33 15.14 26.54
C ILE A 339 26.84 16.60 26.73
N ASN A 340 27.33 17.35 27.71
CA ASN A 340 27.01 18.79 27.80
C ASN A 340 27.62 19.56 26.63
N GLY A 341 26.78 20.21 25.82
CA GLY A 341 27.21 21.01 24.67
C GLY A 341 26.23 21.00 23.50
N THR A 342 26.68 21.54 22.37
CA THR A 342 26.01 21.41 21.07
C THR A 342 26.72 20.34 20.25
N TRP A 343 25.96 19.42 19.68
CA TRP A 343 26.45 18.25 18.97
C TRP A 343 25.75 18.09 17.63
N ARG A 344 26.52 17.73 16.62
CA ARG A 344 26.06 17.32 15.29
C ARG A 344 26.08 15.80 15.22
N VAL A 345 24.92 15.21 14.93
CA VAL A 345 24.74 13.77 14.78
C VAL A 345 24.66 13.45 13.29
N THR A 346 25.50 12.52 12.84
CA THR A 346 25.57 12.07 11.44
C THR A 346 25.37 10.56 11.37
N LEU A 347 24.36 10.09 10.65
CA LEU A 347 24.12 8.66 10.42
C LEU A 347 25.18 8.10 9.46
N ARG A 348 25.82 6.97 9.81
CA ARG A 348 26.81 6.27 8.97
C ARG A 348 26.10 5.29 8.04
N GLN A 349 25.45 5.80 7.00
CA GLN A 349 24.73 4.94 6.05
C GLN A 349 24.86 5.43 4.61
N THR A 350 25.26 4.51 3.73
CA THR A 350 25.52 4.75 2.30
C THR A 350 24.25 4.74 1.44
N ASN A 351 23.12 4.29 2.00
CA ASN A 351 21.83 4.15 1.32
C ASN A 351 20.69 4.72 2.19
N LEU A 352 20.60 6.04 2.33
CA LEU A 352 19.35 6.68 2.79
C LEU A 352 18.45 6.93 1.56
N PRO A 353 17.14 6.59 1.61
CA PRO A 353 16.22 6.82 0.48
C PRO A 353 16.06 8.31 0.12
N THR A 354 16.38 9.22 1.04
CA THR A 354 16.36 10.68 0.86
C THR A 354 17.60 11.24 0.14
N GLY A 355 18.61 10.43 -0.17
CA GLY A 355 19.80 10.81 -0.96
C GLY A 355 20.79 11.79 -0.30
N LYS A 356 20.38 12.52 0.74
CA LYS A 356 21.25 13.32 1.63
C LYS A 356 20.91 13.00 3.09
N PRO A 357 21.90 12.76 3.97
CA PRO A 357 21.64 12.58 5.39
C PRO A 357 21.08 13.89 5.99
N PRO A 358 19.95 13.85 6.73
CA PRO A 358 19.44 15.04 7.38
C PRO A 358 20.42 15.53 8.46
N SER A 359 20.55 16.84 8.63
CA SER A 359 21.41 17.38 9.68
C SER A 359 20.66 17.37 11.01
N LEU A 360 21.03 16.44 11.90
CA LEU A 360 20.53 16.40 13.27
C LEU A 360 21.48 17.17 14.20
N ARG A 361 20.93 18.12 14.95
CA ARG A 361 21.65 18.92 15.96
C ARG A 361 21.00 18.75 17.32
N TYR A 362 21.78 18.41 18.32
CA TYR A 362 21.36 18.25 19.71
C TYR A 362 22.07 19.29 20.58
N GLN A 363 21.32 20.01 21.40
CA GLN A 363 21.88 20.92 22.41
C GLN A 363 21.45 20.44 23.78
N ILE A 364 22.38 19.87 24.56
CA ILE A 364 22.12 19.18 25.83
C ILE A 364 22.89 19.86 26.97
N ARG A 365 22.25 20.00 28.12
CA ARG A 365 22.82 20.51 29.37
C ARG A 365 22.17 19.81 30.56
N ASN A 366 22.98 19.12 31.37
CA ASN A 366 22.58 18.40 32.58
C ASN A 366 21.42 17.42 32.33
N GLY A 367 21.54 16.60 31.28
CA GLY A 367 20.54 15.58 30.94
C GLY A 367 19.24 16.09 30.31
N LYS A 368 19.10 17.41 30.07
CA LYS A 368 17.96 17.99 29.33
C LYS A 368 18.45 18.79 28.14
N GLY A 369 17.69 18.82 27.05
CA GLY A 369 18.13 19.50 25.84
C GLY A 369 17.04 19.65 24.79
N THR A 370 17.43 20.19 23.64
CA THR A 370 16.57 20.28 22.45
C THR A 370 17.26 19.64 21.26
N ALA A 371 16.53 18.78 20.55
CA ALA A 371 16.94 18.23 19.26
C ALA A 371 16.27 19.03 18.13
N THR A 372 17.04 19.35 17.09
CA THR A 372 16.58 20.01 15.88
C THR A 372 17.06 19.23 14.67
N ILE A 373 16.13 18.87 13.79
CA ILE A 373 16.42 18.26 12.49
C ILE A 373 16.06 19.25 11.39
N THR A 374 16.89 19.32 10.34
CA THR A 374 16.61 20.07 9.11
C THR A 374 16.58 19.09 7.94
N GLN A 375 15.44 19.03 7.25
CA GLN A 375 15.22 18.17 6.08
C GLN A 375 15.54 18.92 4.77
N GLY A 376 15.64 18.19 3.66
CA GLY A 376 16.05 18.74 2.35
C GLY A 376 15.18 19.90 1.83
N ASP A 377 13.91 19.97 2.25
CA ASP A 377 12.95 21.01 1.87
C ASP A 377 12.97 22.22 2.82
N ASN A 378 14.06 22.43 3.57
CA ASN A 378 14.23 23.44 4.63
C ASN A 378 13.21 23.34 5.80
N ILE A 379 12.41 22.27 5.85
CA ILE A 379 11.54 21.98 6.99
C ILE A 379 12.41 21.74 8.22
N ARG A 380 12.13 22.49 9.30
CA ARG A 380 12.83 22.37 10.58
C ARG A 380 11.86 21.79 11.60
N CYS A 381 12.23 20.67 12.20
CA CYS A 381 11.46 20.05 13.28
C CYS A 381 12.24 20.12 14.60
N LYS A 382 11.56 20.51 15.69
CA LYS A 382 12.15 20.67 17.02
C LYS A 382 11.44 19.81 18.06
N ALA A 383 12.21 19.17 18.92
CA ALA A 383 11.72 18.43 20.09
C ALA A 383 12.57 18.69 21.33
N ASP A 384 11.96 18.53 22.51
CA ASP A 384 12.67 18.48 23.79
C ASP A 384 13.12 17.04 24.07
N VAL A 385 14.39 16.90 24.45
CA VAL A 385 15.05 15.61 24.68
C VAL A 385 15.65 15.52 26.07
N THR A 386 15.73 14.30 26.58
CA THR A 386 16.37 13.95 27.86
C THR A 386 17.44 12.90 27.63
N ALA A 387 18.64 13.15 28.18
CA ALA A 387 19.76 12.21 28.17
C ALA A 387 19.95 11.64 29.59
N ALA A 388 19.98 10.32 29.70
CA ALA A 388 20.13 9.58 30.96
C ALA A 388 21.10 8.40 30.77
N MET A 389 21.67 7.92 31.88
CA MET A 389 22.42 6.65 31.90
C MET A 389 21.48 5.52 32.32
N THR A 390 21.55 4.38 31.66
CA THR A 390 20.83 3.16 32.04
C THR A 390 21.57 2.40 33.14
N SER A 391 20.88 1.49 33.82
CA SER A 391 21.51 0.51 34.72
C SER A 391 22.46 -0.46 34.00
N ALA A 392 22.41 -0.54 32.67
CA ALA A 392 23.30 -1.34 31.84
C ALA A 392 24.58 -0.58 31.41
N GLY A 393 24.77 0.67 31.85
CA GLY A 393 25.95 1.48 31.50
C GLY A 393 25.94 2.05 30.08
N SER A 394 24.78 2.06 29.41
CA SER A 394 24.56 2.80 28.15
C SER A 394 23.93 4.16 28.43
N MET A 395 24.31 5.18 27.67
CA MET A 395 23.59 6.46 27.67
C MET A 395 22.47 6.42 26.63
N GLU A 396 21.26 6.75 27.05
CA GLU A 396 20.09 6.91 26.18
C GLU A 396 19.69 8.39 26.07
N VAL A 397 19.49 8.88 24.84
CA VAL A 397 18.91 10.20 24.56
C VAL A 397 17.54 10.02 23.92
N ARG A 398 16.48 10.30 24.68
CA ARG A 398 15.08 10.12 24.28
C ARG A 398 14.38 11.45 24.06
N SER A 399 13.46 11.48 23.08
CA SER A 399 12.51 12.58 22.92
C SER A 399 11.22 12.28 23.67
N ARG A 400 10.72 13.23 24.47
CA ARG A 400 9.50 13.00 25.27
C ARG A 400 8.22 13.02 24.42
N TYR A 401 8.25 13.72 23.29
CA TYR A 401 7.14 13.89 22.36
C TYR A 401 7.64 13.82 20.90
N THR A 402 6.73 13.73 19.94
CA THR A 402 7.09 13.95 18.53
C THR A 402 7.45 15.41 18.29
N ALA A 403 8.50 15.63 17.49
CA ALA A 403 8.97 16.94 17.10
C ALA A 403 7.90 17.69 16.31
N THR A 404 7.77 18.98 16.57
CA THR A 404 6.90 19.86 15.77
C THR A 404 7.68 20.45 14.62
N CYS A 405 7.16 20.30 13.41
CA CYS A 405 7.77 20.79 12.17
C CYS A 405 7.14 22.12 11.73
N SER A 406 7.89 22.92 10.97
CA SER A 406 7.47 24.25 10.49
C SER A 406 6.25 24.24 9.54
N ASP A 407 5.96 23.11 8.92
CA ASP A 407 4.80 22.82 8.06
C ASP A 407 3.57 22.32 8.86
N LYS A 408 3.64 22.33 10.20
CA LYS A 408 2.67 21.72 11.15
C LYS A 408 2.66 20.18 11.15
N SER A 409 3.52 19.51 10.38
CA SER A 409 3.69 18.06 10.51
C SER A 409 4.37 17.69 11.83
N ARG A 410 4.38 16.39 12.15
CA ARG A 410 5.09 15.86 13.30
C ARG A 410 6.14 14.86 12.85
N TYR A 411 7.33 14.95 13.42
CA TYR A 411 8.45 14.06 13.12
C TYR A 411 8.88 13.29 14.37
N ARG A 412 9.12 11.99 14.26
CA ARG A 412 9.66 11.19 15.36
C ARG A 412 11.18 11.32 15.41
N MET A 413 11.69 11.95 16.47
CA MET A 413 13.12 11.98 16.74
C MET A 413 13.60 10.56 17.13
N PRO A 414 14.74 10.07 16.61
CA PRO A 414 15.29 8.79 17.03
C PRO A 414 15.76 8.83 18.49
N GLU A 415 15.75 7.65 19.11
CA GLU A 415 16.46 7.44 20.37
C GLU A 415 17.95 7.21 20.06
N LEU A 416 18.85 7.90 20.76
CA LEU A 416 20.28 7.67 20.62
C LEU A 416 20.77 6.76 21.76
N VAL A 417 21.35 5.61 21.43
CA VAL A 417 21.93 4.68 22.42
C VAL A 417 23.45 4.68 22.22
N CYS A 418 24.20 5.09 23.24
CA CYS A 418 25.66 5.12 23.23
C CYS A 418 26.24 4.18 24.28
N LYS A 419 27.29 3.44 23.91
CA LYS A 419 28.08 2.56 24.77
C LYS A 419 29.51 3.09 24.89
N ALA A 420 30.14 2.83 26.04
CA ALA A 420 31.54 3.17 26.24
C ALA A 420 32.40 2.32 25.28
N GLY A 421 33.50 2.89 24.81
CA GLY A 421 34.48 2.23 23.95
C GLY A 421 35.86 2.82 24.19
N ASP A 422 36.90 2.21 23.62
CA ASP A 422 38.32 2.53 23.90
C ASP A 422 38.83 3.85 23.25
N GLY A 423 37.92 4.82 23.10
CA GLY A 423 38.18 6.13 22.52
C GLY A 423 36.87 6.84 22.21
N ILE A 424 36.28 6.57 21.04
CA ILE A 424 35.01 7.14 20.61
C ILE A 424 33.85 6.29 21.16
N ALA A 425 32.81 6.93 21.72
CA ALA A 425 31.61 6.22 22.14
C ALA A 425 30.92 5.55 20.94
N SER A 426 30.66 4.26 21.04
CA SER A 426 29.92 3.52 20.01
C SER A 426 28.43 3.83 20.14
N CYS A 427 27.88 4.56 19.18
CA CYS A 427 26.52 5.08 19.25
C CYS A 427 25.67 4.64 18.05
N THR A 428 24.40 4.34 18.32
CA THR A 428 23.36 4.05 17.33
C THR A 428 22.16 4.97 17.48
N ALA A 429 21.43 5.19 16.39
CA ALA A 429 20.09 5.79 16.39
C ALA A 429 19.07 4.67 16.17
N GLN A 430 18.09 4.57 17.06
CA GLN A 430 16.97 3.66 16.96
C GLN A 430 15.70 4.41 16.54
N TYR A 431 15.12 3.96 15.43
CA TYR A 431 13.82 4.40 14.90
C TYR A 431 12.85 3.21 15.00
N GLY A 432 11.85 3.29 15.89
CA GLY A 432 10.95 2.16 16.11
C GLY A 432 11.62 0.99 16.85
N ALA A 433 11.04 -0.21 16.73
CA ALA A 433 11.61 -1.41 17.34
C ALA A 433 12.88 -1.87 16.60
N ASP A 434 12.79 -2.00 15.28
CA ASP A 434 13.74 -2.81 14.49
C ASP A 434 14.72 -2.01 13.60
N GLN A 435 14.56 -0.70 13.46
CA GLN A 435 15.48 0.11 12.64
C GLN A 435 16.58 0.73 13.52
N VAL A 436 17.78 0.15 13.48
CA VAL A 436 18.96 0.64 14.22
C VAL A 436 20.07 1.02 13.25
N PHE A 437 20.53 2.27 13.31
CA PHE A 437 21.56 2.80 12.41
C PHE A 437 22.80 3.24 13.18
N PRO A 438 24.02 2.85 12.76
CA PRO A 438 25.25 3.36 13.36
C PRO A 438 25.39 4.85 13.05
N LEU A 439 25.95 5.62 13.98
CA LEU A 439 26.10 7.07 13.81
C LEU A 439 27.42 7.59 14.36
N THR A 440 27.67 8.88 14.18
CA THR A 440 28.78 9.59 14.83
C THR A 440 28.27 10.90 15.39
N ILE A 441 28.66 11.18 16.64
CA ILE A 441 28.34 12.40 17.35
C ILE A 441 29.63 13.22 17.45
N LYS A 442 29.62 14.41 16.84
CA LYS A 442 30.72 15.37 16.90
C LYS A 442 30.26 16.67 17.55
N ARG A 443 31.10 17.26 18.37
CA ARG A 443 30.87 18.55 19.00
C ARG A 443 30.85 19.63 17.92
N GLU A 444 29.86 20.50 18.01
CA GLU A 444 29.83 21.68 17.17
C GLU A 444 30.61 22.78 17.91
N SER A 445 31.85 23.01 17.48
CA SER A 445 32.68 24.11 17.97
C SER A 445 31.99 25.45 17.70
N LYS A 446 32.27 26.43 18.56
CA LYS A 446 31.66 27.76 18.55
C LYS A 446 32.53 28.77 17.84
#